data_AF-A0A846YJ58-F1
#
_entry.id   AF-A0A846YJ58-F1
#
_cell.length_a   1.000
_cell.length_b   1.000
_cell.length_c   1.000
_cell.angle_alpha   90.00
_cell.angle_beta   90.00
_cell.angle_gamma   90.00
#
_symmetry.space_group_name_H-M   'P 1'
#
loop_
_entity.id
_entity.type
_entity.pdbx_description
1 polymer ?
#
loop_
_entity_poly.entity_id
_entity_poly.type
_entity_poly.pdbx_seq_one_letter_code
_entity_poly.pdbx_strand_id
1 'polypeptide(L)'
;MDRYKHGEAVGSEAAATPLPRASGQALGDLLATSTRDIVEHFAACPQCGYSVQASETLMRFSKGNVQRTLFRTCGLPCGWDETTVEAAATVHSTTTGPAAGPTTPELVSADHNLLR
;
A
#
# COMPACT_ATOMS: atom_id res chain seq x y z
N MET A 1 -29.97 23.21 -22.75
CA MET A 1 -28.58 22.74 -22.61
C MET A 1 -28.56 21.98 -21.30
N ASP A 2 -28.74 20.66 -21.33
CA ASP A 2 -28.96 19.88 -20.11
C ASP A 2 -28.14 18.58 -20.21
N ARG A 3 -26.84 18.71 -19.89
CA ARG A 3 -25.96 17.57 -19.63
C ARG A 3 -25.46 17.71 -18.20
N TYR A 4 -25.85 16.78 -17.34
CA TYR A 4 -24.95 15.85 -16.67
C TYR A 4 -25.80 14.99 -15.72
N LYS A 5 -26.18 13.80 -16.22
CA LYS A 5 -26.68 12.71 -15.37
C LYS A 5 -25.51 12.23 -14.53
N HIS A 6 -25.65 12.25 -13.22
CA HIS A 6 -24.72 11.65 -12.29
C HIS A 6 -24.57 10.15 -12.62
N GLY A 7 -23.35 9.74 -12.96
CA GLY A 7 -23.00 8.34 -13.09
C GLY A 7 -22.95 7.70 -11.71
N GLU A 8 -23.75 6.65 -11.53
CA GLU A 8 -23.73 5.76 -10.38
C GLU A 8 -22.29 5.29 -10.12
N ALA A 9 -21.85 5.44 -8.87
CA ALA A 9 -20.65 4.80 -8.36
C ALA A 9 -20.84 3.29 -8.47
N VAL A 10 -20.15 2.67 -9.43
CA VAL A 10 -19.98 1.22 -9.46
C VAL A 10 -19.26 0.82 -8.17
N GLY A 11 -20.01 0.24 -7.25
CA GLY A 11 -19.43 -0.48 -6.12
C GLY A 11 -18.59 -1.60 -6.69
N SER A 12 -17.26 -1.46 -6.61
CA SER A 12 -16.36 -2.60 -6.77
C SER A 12 -16.70 -3.57 -5.64
N GLU A 13 -17.51 -4.57 -5.98
CA GLU A 13 -17.65 -5.81 -5.23
C GLU A 13 -16.27 -6.47 -5.28
N ALA A 14 -15.36 -5.98 -4.43
CA ALA A 14 -14.14 -6.68 -4.10
C ALA A 14 -14.62 -8.01 -3.54
N ALA A 15 -14.56 -9.04 -4.39
CA ALA A 15 -14.82 -10.42 -4.02
C ALA A 15 -13.99 -10.65 -2.76
N ALA A 16 -14.69 -10.72 -1.62
CA ALA A 16 -14.08 -10.98 -0.35
C ALA A 16 -13.61 -12.43 -0.41
N THR A 17 -12.42 -12.65 -0.97
CA THR A 17 -11.70 -13.91 -0.82
C THR A 17 -11.67 -14.19 0.68
N PRO A 18 -12.19 -15.34 1.14
CA PRO A 18 -12.19 -15.64 2.55
C PRO A 18 -10.75 -15.58 3.05
N LEU A 19 -10.47 -14.59 3.90
CA LEU A 19 -9.18 -14.43 4.57
C LEU A 19 -8.79 -15.80 5.14
N PRO A 20 -7.54 -16.24 4.96
CA PRO A 20 -7.12 -17.54 5.47
C PRO A 20 -7.46 -17.60 6.97
N ARG A 21 -8.15 -18.69 7.36
CA ARG A 21 -8.63 -18.96 8.73
C ARG A 21 -7.47 -19.28 9.67
N ALA A 22 -6.48 -18.39 9.73
CA ALA A 22 -5.33 -18.49 10.59
C ALA A 22 -5.45 -17.43 11.71
N SER A 23 -5.55 -17.92 12.94
CA SER A 23 -5.05 -17.23 14.15
C SER A 23 -5.88 -16.12 14.81
N GLY A 24 -7.14 -15.90 14.42
CA GLY A 24 -7.99 -14.87 15.04
C GLY A 24 -8.13 -14.97 16.58
N GLN A 25 -8.09 -16.17 17.16
CA GLN A 25 -8.26 -16.36 18.61
C GLN A 25 -7.09 -15.81 19.45
N ALA A 26 -5.87 -15.79 18.89
CA ALA A 26 -4.71 -15.27 19.60
C ALA A 26 -4.70 -13.73 19.62
N LEU A 27 -5.22 -13.09 18.57
CA LEU A 27 -5.12 -11.64 18.33
C LEU A 27 -6.24 -10.82 18.99
N GLY A 28 -7.35 -11.47 19.36
CA GLY A 28 -8.54 -10.82 19.90
C GLY A 28 -9.61 -10.57 18.83
N ASP A 29 -10.63 -9.80 19.18
CA ASP A 29 -11.70 -9.42 18.25
C ASP A 29 -11.18 -8.48 17.18
N LEU A 30 -11.64 -8.65 15.94
CA LEU A 30 -11.36 -7.73 14.85
C LEU A 30 -12.10 -6.41 15.11
N LEU A 31 -11.35 -5.33 15.35
CA LEU A 31 -11.90 -4.01 15.63
C LEU A 31 -12.13 -3.20 14.36
N ALA A 32 -11.23 -3.30 13.39
CA ALA A 32 -11.30 -2.54 12.16
C ALA A 32 -10.59 -3.26 11.01
N THR A 33 -11.14 -3.09 9.81
CA THR A 33 -10.52 -3.52 8.54
C THR A 33 -10.46 -2.33 7.61
N SER A 34 -9.34 -2.13 6.94
CA SER A 34 -9.18 -1.12 5.89
C SER A 34 -8.39 -1.71 4.74
N THR A 35 -8.89 -1.51 3.52
CA THR A 35 -8.21 -1.89 2.29
C THR A 35 -7.79 -0.64 1.54
N ARG A 36 -6.58 -0.63 1.00
CA ARG A 36 -6.09 0.45 0.14
C ARG A 36 -5.21 -0.10 -0.97
N ASP A 37 -5.24 0.59 -2.11
CA ASP A 37 -4.29 0.35 -3.18
C ASP A 37 -2.92 0.95 -2.82
N ILE A 38 -1.86 0.24 -3.18
CA ILE A 38 -0.48 0.69 -3.02
C ILE A 38 -0.05 1.27 -4.35
N VAL A 39 -0.31 2.57 -4.53
CA VAL A 39 -0.02 3.27 -5.79
C VAL A 39 1.48 3.36 -6.04
N GLU A 40 2.31 3.35 -4.99
CA GLU A 40 3.77 3.31 -5.10
C GLU A 40 4.36 1.89 -5.30
N HIS A 41 3.54 0.89 -5.66
CA HIS A 41 4.02 -0.45 -5.95
C HIS A 41 4.54 -0.56 -7.39
N PHE A 42 5.85 -0.41 -7.58
CA PHE A 42 6.52 -0.47 -8.89
C PHE A 42 7.19 -1.82 -9.17
N ALA A 43 6.46 -2.94 -8.99
CA ALA A 43 6.99 -4.27 -9.28
C ALA A 43 6.59 -4.75 -10.70
N ALA A 44 7.46 -5.57 -11.29
CA ALA A 44 7.17 -6.30 -12.52
C ALA A 44 6.65 -7.70 -12.21
N CYS A 45 5.72 -8.20 -13.03
CA CYS A 45 5.17 -9.54 -12.90
C CYS A 45 6.28 -10.55 -13.15
N PRO A 46 6.52 -11.51 -12.24
CA PRO A 46 7.57 -12.51 -12.42
C PRO A 46 7.31 -13.44 -13.61
N GLN A 47 6.07 -13.51 -14.09
CA GLN A 47 5.69 -14.39 -15.20
C GLN A 47 5.84 -13.73 -16.58
N CYS A 48 5.60 -12.42 -16.71
CA CYS A 48 5.53 -11.76 -18.03
C CYS A 48 6.20 -10.37 -18.09
N GLY A 49 6.69 -9.84 -16.97
CA GLY A 49 7.41 -8.56 -16.92
C GLY A 49 6.54 -7.30 -16.91
N TYR A 50 5.21 -7.42 -17.01
CA TYR A 50 4.30 -6.27 -16.96
C TYR A 50 4.10 -5.71 -15.55
N SER A 51 3.56 -4.49 -15.45
CA SER A 51 3.30 -3.85 -14.16
C SER A 51 2.34 -4.65 -13.30
N VAL A 52 2.71 -4.82 -12.03
CA VAL A 52 1.89 -5.43 -10.98
C VAL A 52 1.09 -4.34 -10.27
N GLN A 53 -0.21 -4.59 -10.07
CA GLN A 53 -1.02 -3.81 -9.15
C GLN A 53 -0.98 -4.47 -7.78
N ALA A 54 -0.90 -3.66 -6.72
CA ALA A 54 -0.93 -4.17 -5.36
C ALA A 54 -1.99 -3.43 -4.53
N SER A 55 -2.68 -4.19 -3.69
CA SER A 55 -3.54 -3.66 -2.64
C SER A 55 -3.20 -4.32 -1.33
N GLU A 56 -3.36 -3.61 -0.22
CA GLU A 56 -3.22 -4.18 1.11
C GLU A 56 -4.50 -4.07 1.91
N THR A 57 -4.74 -5.07 2.73
CA THR A 57 -5.77 -5.08 3.76
C THR A 57 -5.11 -5.09 5.13
N LEU A 58 -5.42 -4.08 5.94
CA LEU A 58 -4.98 -3.91 7.31
C LEU A 58 -6.12 -4.29 8.26
N MET A 59 -5.87 -5.27 9.12
CA MET A 59 -6.79 -5.71 10.16
C MET A 59 -6.22 -5.36 11.53
N ARG A 60 -7.00 -4.62 12.32
CA ARG A 60 -6.65 -4.22 13.68
C ARG A 60 -7.45 -5.05 14.68
N PHE A 61 -6.77 -5.65 15.65
CA PHE A 61 -7.40 -6.52 16.64
C PHE A 61 -7.38 -5.92 18.05
N SER A 62 -8.30 -6.38 18.90
CA SER A 62 -8.52 -5.83 20.24
C SER A 62 -7.34 -6.00 21.19
N LYS A 63 -6.43 -6.95 20.93
CA LYS A 63 -5.18 -7.09 21.70
C LYS A 63 -4.01 -6.26 21.15
N GLY A 64 -4.28 -5.26 20.32
CA GLY A 64 -3.26 -4.34 19.79
C GLY A 64 -2.43 -4.89 18.62
N ASN A 65 -2.78 -6.06 18.11
CA ASN A 65 -2.13 -6.64 16.94
C ASN A 65 -2.66 -6.01 15.66
N VAL A 66 -1.79 -5.90 14.67
CA VAL A 66 -2.17 -5.56 13.30
C VAL A 66 -1.67 -6.62 12.36
N GLN A 67 -2.58 -7.20 11.58
CA GLN A 67 -2.29 -8.11 10.49
C GLN A 67 -2.41 -7.35 9.18
N ARG A 68 -1.43 -7.54 8.30
CA ARG A 68 -1.44 -6.99 6.95
C ARG A 68 -1.50 -8.13 5.95
N THR A 69 -2.38 -7.99 4.97
CA THR A 69 -2.45 -8.92 3.83
C THR A 69 -2.20 -8.12 2.57
N LEU A 70 -1.15 -8.48 1.85
CA LEU A 70 -0.78 -7.89 0.58
C LEU A 70 -1.33 -8.77 -0.55
N PHE A 71 -2.06 -8.16 -1.48
CA PHE A 71 -2.55 -8.77 -2.70
C PHE A 71 -1.82 -8.14 -3.88
N ARG A 72 -1.32 -8.98 -4.78
CA ARG A 72 -0.61 -8.56 -6.00
C ARG A 72 -1.22 -9.25 -7.20
N THR A 73 -1.48 -8.49 -8.26
CA THR A 73 -2.10 -9.00 -9.49
C THR A 73 -1.43 -8.42 -10.73
N CYS A 74 -1.21 -9.27 -11.73
CA CYS A 74 -0.71 -8.91 -13.06
C CYS A 74 -1.73 -8.01 -13.77
N GLY A 75 -1.31 -6.85 -14.29
CA GLY A 75 -2.19 -5.92 -15.01
C GLY A 75 -2.57 -6.34 -16.46
N LEU A 76 -2.28 -7.58 -16.85
CA LEU A 76 -2.44 -8.11 -18.22
C LEU A 76 -2.80 -9.61 -18.18
N PRO A 77 -3.18 -10.26 -19.30
CA PRO A 77 -3.90 -11.55 -19.30
C PRO A 77 -3.07 -12.75 -18.84
N CYS A 78 -1.87 -12.53 -18.29
CA CYS A 78 -1.03 -13.59 -17.75
C CYS A 78 -1.67 -14.30 -16.55
N GLY A 79 -2.61 -13.64 -15.87
CA GLY A 79 -3.43 -14.22 -14.80
C GLY A 79 -2.68 -14.46 -13.49
N TRP A 80 -1.43 -14.00 -13.38
CA TRP A 80 -0.65 -14.16 -12.16
C TRP A 80 -1.21 -13.30 -11.03
N ASP A 81 -1.42 -13.93 -9.88
CA ASP A 81 -1.75 -13.30 -8.62
C ASP A 81 -0.94 -13.90 -7.47
N GLU A 82 -0.75 -13.12 -6.41
CA GLU A 82 -0.08 -13.54 -5.20
C GLU A 82 -0.73 -12.87 -3.99
N THR A 83 -0.95 -13.67 -2.93
CA THR A 83 -1.40 -13.17 -1.64
C THR A 83 -0.34 -13.48 -0.58
N THR A 84 0.12 -12.44 0.11
CA THR A 84 1.10 -12.56 1.19
C THR A 84 0.47 -12.04 2.48
N VAL A 85 0.34 -12.92 3.47
CA VAL A 85 -0.10 -12.53 4.82
C VAL A 85 1.13 -12.27 5.66
N GLU A 86 1.31 -11.03 6.09
CA GLU A 86 2.33 -10.69 7.08
C GLU A 86 1.79 -11.01 8.47
N ALA A 87 2.63 -11.67 9.28
CA ALA A 87 2.26 -12.07 10.64
C ALA A 87 1.82 -10.85 11.44
N ALA A 88 0.80 -11.04 12.28
CA ALA A 88 0.27 -9.97 13.09
C ALA A 88 1.33 -9.48 14.07
N ALA A 89 1.73 -8.23 13.93
CA ALA A 89 2.71 -7.59 14.80
C ALA A 89 1.97 -6.68 15.79
N THR A 90 2.44 -6.66 17.03
CA THR A 90 2.02 -5.63 17.99
C THR A 90 2.48 -4.28 17.46
N VAL A 91 1.54 -3.34 17.26
CA VAL A 91 1.92 -2.00 16.81
C VAL A 91 2.61 -1.30 17.96
N HIS A 92 3.92 -1.17 17.87
CA HIS A 92 4.66 -0.19 18.65
C HIS A 92 4.55 1.10 17.85
N SER A 93 3.94 2.14 18.42
CA SER A 93 3.79 3.44 17.77
C SER A 93 5.16 4.08 17.57
N THR A 94 5.90 3.67 16.54
CA THR A 94 6.98 4.48 15.98
C THR A 94 6.32 5.39 14.96
N THR A 95 6.18 6.65 15.32
CA THR A 95 5.88 7.72 14.36
C THR A 95 7.02 7.77 13.35
N THR A 96 6.95 6.95 12.30
CA THR A 96 7.78 7.12 11.11
C THR A 96 7.10 8.20 10.28
N GLY A 97 7.37 9.46 10.62
CA GLY A 97 7.20 10.55 9.67
C GLY A 97 8.06 10.27 8.44
N PRO A 98 7.72 10.81 7.26
CA PRO A 98 8.55 10.66 6.07
C PRO A 98 9.93 11.21 6.43
N ALA A 99 10.95 10.35 6.40
CA ALA A 99 12.33 10.79 6.46
C ALA A 99 12.52 11.74 5.28
N ALA A 100 12.62 13.04 5.59
CA ALA A 100 13.10 14.04 4.67
C ALA A 100 14.38 13.49 4.03
N GLY A 101 14.42 13.49 2.70
CA GLY A 101 15.57 13.02 1.93
C GLY A 101 16.87 13.69 2.39
N PRO A 102 18.02 13.14 1.99
CA PRO A 102 19.31 13.73 2.33
C PRO A 102 19.32 15.18 1.85
N THR A 103 19.49 16.12 2.78
CA THR A 103 19.88 17.50 2.49
C THR A 103 21.21 17.42 1.75
N THR A 104 21.16 17.56 0.42
CA THR A 104 22.34 17.85 -0.39
C THR A 104 22.95 19.17 0.11
N PRO A 105 24.21 19.22 0.55
CA PRO A 105 24.92 20.48 0.63
C PRO A 105 25.27 20.90 -0.80
N GLU A 106 24.44 21.75 -1.39
CA GLU A 106 24.74 22.38 -2.67
C GLU A 106 25.91 23.37 -2.47
N LEU A 107 27.06 22.91 -2.94
CA LEU A 107 28.12 23.64 -3.64
C LEU A 107 28.51 25.03 -3.12
N VAL A 108 29.76 25.10 -2.67
CA VAL A 108 30.56 26.32 -2.56
C VAL A 108 30.46 27.14 -3.85
N SER A 109 29.81 28.31 -3.75
CA SER A 109 29.86 29.32 -4.81
C SER A 109 31.22 30.00 -4.75
N ALA A 110 32.17 29.46 -5.52
CA ALA A 110 33.40 30.16 -5.84
C ALA A 110 33.15 31.16 -6.98
N ASP A 111 33.81 32.31 -6.84
CA ASP A 111 34.05 33.33 -7.86
C ASP A 111 32.88 34.27 -8.18
N HIS A 112 33.02 35.53 -7.76
CA HIS A 112 32.78 36.74 -8.57
C HIS A 112 33.31 37.94 -7.75
N ASN A 113 34.61 38.23 -7.84
CA ASN A 113 35.11 39.57 -7.52
C ASN A 113 36.08 40.04 -8.62
N LEU A 114 35.51 40.27 -9.80
CA LEU A 114 35.97 41.33 -10.68
C LEU A 114 35.37 42.63 -10.12
N LEU A 115 36.19 43.47 -9.47
CA LEU A 115 36.16 44.95 -9.48
C LEU A 115 37.06 45.53 -8.37
N ARG A 116 38.34 45.77 -8.67
CA ARG A 116 39.05 47.07 -8.52
C ARG A 116 40.57 46.94 -8.65
#